data_AF-A0AAV0RTB0-F1
#
_entry.id   AF-A0AAV0RTB0-F1
#
_cell.length_a   1.000
_cell.length_b   1.000
_cell.length_c   1.000
_cell.angle_alpha   90.00
_cell.angle_beta   90.00
_cell.angle_gamma   90.00
#
_symmetry.space_group_name_H-M   'P 1'
#
loop_
_entity.id
_entity.type
_entity.pdbx_description
1 polymer ?
#
loop_
_entity_poly.entity_id
_entity_poly.type
_entity_poly.pdbx_seq_one_letter_code
_entity_poly.pdbx_strand_id
1 'polypeptide(L)'
;MEENHSLIARQQRDRGHPANSDYNEEAEILWRSLAPNAEAATPKNATSSNSSGVWRNPGISESGSLLQPKDDECGEFDNTLDTLAAELFNEKISIQKKLKLFNRLATIKEDGTVQFEVPGHIEPRSLELEPQVFPEATDDESVDTDDMKDIPPLQIVMLIVGTRGDVQPFVAIGKRFQESFMQEDGHRVRLATHSNFKDFVLDAGLEFFPLGGDAKLLASYMVKNKGFLPSEHSEIMVQRQQMREIIFSLYAACKDPDPQTSVRFKADAIIANPPAYGHTHVAELLKVPLHMIFTIPWTVTSEFPHPFTRVKQPAAYRLSYHIIDTLVWLGIRDLINEYRKKHLKLRPVTYLSGSQSSRMKVPFGYIWSPHLVPKPKDWGPKLDVVGFCFLDLATNYEPPTALLDWLRSGDAPIYIGFGSLPVEEPEKMTEVIVRALELTGQRGIINKGWGGLGNLAEPKKYVYSLDSCPHDWLFLRCKAVVHHGGAGTTAAGLKAACPTTIVPFFGDQYFWGEQVHGRGVGPAPIPVDDFSTEKLVYAIKYMMDPRVKLRAVELAKAMENEDGVTGAVKAFYKHFPMKKIESASQPEPHNSKNHSRFSIRKCFRKS
;
A
#
# COMPACT_ATOMS: atom_id res chain seq x y z
N MET A 1 1.87 -34.26 -18.76
CA MET A 1 1.34 -33.20 -17.88
C MET A 1 0.28 -32.32 -18.56
N GLU A 2 -0.18 -32.62 -19.78
CA GLU A 2 -1.18 -31.79 -20.49
C GLU A 2 -2.62 -32.31 -20.39
N GLU A 3 -2.87 -33.55 -19.98
CA GLU A 3 -4.25 -34.09 -19.94
C GLU A 3 -5.05 -33.69 -18.68
N ASN A 4 -4.40 -33.27 -17.58
CA ASN A 4 -5.08 -32.91 -16.34
C ASN A 4 -5.72 -31.50 -16.36
N HIS A 5 -5.31 -30.61 -17.25
CA HIS A 5 -5.92 -29.27 -17.38
C HIS A 5 -7.29 -29.31 -18.09
N SER A 6 -7.56 -30.35 -18.91
CA SER A 6 -8.84 -30.48 -19.62
C SER A 6 -9.99 -30.99 -18.74
N LEU A 7 -9.67 -31.75 -17.68
CA LEU A 7 -10.66 -32.34 -16.77
C LEU A 7 -11.23 -31.32 -15.76
N ILE A 8 -10.42 -30.37 -15.30
CA ILE A 8 -10.87 -29.28 -14.43
C ILE A 8 -11.80 -28.31 -15.19
N ALA A 9 -11.51 -28.05 -16.46
CA ALA A 9 -12.35 -27.22 -17.33
C ALA A 9 -13.70 -27.87 -17.68
N ARG A 10 -13.80 -29.21 -17.68
CA ARG A 10 -15.06 -29.92 -17.88
C ARG A 10 -15.90 -30.02 -16.60
N GLN A 11 -15.28 -30.21 -15.43
CA GLN A 11 -16.03 -30.24 -14.15
C GLN A 11 -16.62 -28.89 -13.73
N GLN A 12 -16.11 -27.76 -14.25
CA GLN A 12 -16.71 -26.44 -14.00
C GLN A 12 -17.90 -26.09 -14.91
N ARG A 13 -18.13 -26.81 -16.02
CA ARG A 13 -19.30 -26.56 -16.89
C ARG A 13 -20.60 -27.16 -16.35
N ASP A 14 -20.54 -28.18 -15.51
CA ASP A 14 -21.74 -28.89 -15.01
C ASP A 14 -22.39 -28.27 -13.77
N ARG A 15 -21.84 -27.18 -13.23
CA ARG A 15 -22.51 -26.39 -12.17
C ARG A 15 -23.08 -25.12 -12.78
N GLY A 16 -24.30 -25.20 -13.32
CA GLY A 16 -25.04 -24.11 -13.96
C GLY A 16 -25.06 -22.80 -13.18
N HIS A 17 -24.02 -21.98 -13.36
CA HIS A 17 -24.00 -20.57 -12.98
C HIS A 17 -24.39 -19.77 -14.23
N PRO A 18 -25.38 -18.88 -14.15
CA PRO A 18 -25.78 -18.08 -15.31
C PRO A 18 -24.63 -17.17 -15.76
N ALA A 19 -24.49 -17.01 -17.08
CA ALA A 19 -23.45 -16.23 -17.73
C ALA A 19 -23.43 -14.78 -17.21
N ASN A 20 -22.24 -14.36 -16.76
CA ASN A 20 -21.98 -13.16 -15.96
C ASN A 20 -21.51 -12.00 -16.87
N SER A 21 -22.22 -11.69 -17.96
CA SER A 21 -21.75 -10.75 -18.99
C SER A 21 -21.85 -9.27 -18.57
N ASP A 22 -22.84 -8.90 -17.77
CA ASP A 22 -23.14 -7.47 -17.49
C ASP A 22 -22.26 -6.87 -16.37
N TYR A 23 -21.55 -7.71 -15.59
CA TYR A 23 -20.78 -7.25 -14.42
C TYR A 23 -19.33 -6.85 -14.74
N ASN A 24 -18.91 -6.81 -16.01
CA ASN A 24 -17.52 -6.46 -16.36
C ASN A 24 -17.38 -5.21 -17.22
N GLU A 25 -18.49 -4.62 -17.66
CA GLU A 25 -18.48 -3.56 -18.66
C GLU A 25 -17.74 -2.29 -18.19
N GLU A 26 -17.94 -1.83 -16.93
CA GLU A 26 -17.24 -0.64 -16.42
C GLU A 26 -15.72 -0.84 -16.30
N ALA A 27 -15.28 -2.00 -15.82
CA ALA A 27 -13.86 -2.32 -15.66
C ALA A 27 -13.17 -2.55 -17.02
N GLU A 28 -13.85 -3.20 -17.97
CA GLU A 28 -13.36 -3.34 -19.33
C GLU A 28 -13.30 -2.00 -20.07
N ILE A 29 -14.29 -1.11 -19.89
CA ILE A 29 -14.26 0.25 -20.45
C ILE A 29 -13.11 1.04 -19.84
N LEU A 30 -12.93 0.97 -18.52
CA LEU A 30 -11.80 1.60 -17.83
C LEU A 30 -10.49 1.11 -18.43
N TRP A 31 -10.29 -0.21 -18.50
CA TRP A 31 -9.12 -0.82 -19.10
C TRP A 31 -8.89 -0.37 -20.54
N ARG A 32 -9.87 -0.54 -21.43
CA ARG A 32 -9.74 -0.16 -22.86
C ARG A 32 -9.49 1.32 -23.06
N SER A 33 -10.01 2.18 -22.19
CA SER A 33 -9.77 3.63 -22.27
C SER A 33 -8.36 4.02 -21.85
N LEU A 34 -7.70 3.17 -21.06
CA LEU A 34 -6.47 3.46 -20.34
C LEU A 34 -5.27 2.62 -20.81
N ALA A 35 -5.52 1.48 -21.44
CA ALA A 35 -4.49 0.57 -21.92
C ALA A 35 -3.62 1.23 -23.01
N PRO A 36 -2.32 0.90 -23.09
CA PRO A 36 -1.46 1.37 -24.16
C PRO A 36 -2.07 1.02 -25.53
N ASN A 37 -2.22 2.00 -26.42
CA ASN A 37 -2.73 1.77 -27.78
C ASN A 37 -1.74 0.88 -28.55
N ALA A 38 -2.08 -0.40 -28.73
CA ALA A 38 -1.30 -1.34 -29.54
C ALA A 38 -1.33 -1.03 -31.06
N GLU A 39 -2.09 -0.03 -31.53
CA GLU A 39 -2.25 0.28 -32.96
C GLU A 39 -1.25 1.32 -33.52
N ALA A 40 -0.31 1.83 -32.73
CA ALA A 40 0.71 2.78 -33.21
C ALA A 40 2.04 2.12 -33.61
N ALA A 41 2.01 0.97 -34.29
CA ALA A 41 3.22 0.35 -34.85
C ALA A 41 2.93 -0.50 -36.09
N THR A 42 2.42 0.12 -37.16
CA THR A 42 2.58 -0.43 -38.52
C THR A 42 3.48 0.51 -39.32
N PRO A 43 4.72 0.12 -39.66
CA PRO A 43 5.57 0.95 -40.51
C PRO A 43 4.97 0.96 -41.93
N LYS A 44 4.55 2.15 -42.38
CA LYS A 44 4.23 2.38 -43.79
C LYS A 44 5.53 2.24 -44.59
N ASN A 45 5.54 1.26 -45.50
CA ASN A 45 6.55 1.08 -46.53
C ASN A 45 6.84 2.40 -47.25
N ALA A 46 8.05 2.92 -47.09
CA ALA A 46 8.62 3.94 -47.97
C ALA A 46 9.93 3.40 -48.53
N THR A 47 9.91 3.20 -49.84
CA THR A 47 10.97 2.71 -50.72
C THR A 47 12.27 3.50 -50.57
N SER A 48 13.37 2.78 -50.45
CA SER A 48 14.74 3.28 -50.52
C SER A 48 15.10 3.71 -51.95
N SER A 49 15.61 4.92 -52.12
CA SER A 49 16.52 5.25 -53.22
C SER A 49 17.70 6.06 -52.68
N ASN A 50 18.89 5.48 -52.89
CA ASN A 50 20.21 6.02 -52.62
C ASN A 50 20.41 7.50 -52.98
N SER A 51 21.19 8.22 -52.19
CA SER A 51 22.46 8.81 -52.68
C SER A 51 23.28 9.47 -51.55
N SER A 52 24.53 9.01 -51.49
CA SER A 52 25.79 9.66 -51.09
C SER A 52 25.80 11.16 -50.73
N GLY A 53 26.55 11.53 -49.68
CA GLY A 53 27.07 12.91 -49.57
C GLY A 53 27.69 13.32 -48.23
N VAL A 54 28.91 12.84 -47.98
CA VAL A 54 30.06 13.50 -47.29
C VAL A 54 29.83 14.82 -46.51
N TRP A 55 30.31 14.79 -45.27
CA TRP A 55 30.63 15.88 -44.32
C TRP A 55 31.39 17.08 -44.90
N ARG A 56 30.99 18.31 -44.52
CA ARG A 56 31.90 19.45 -44.25
C ARG A 56 31.32 20.46 -43.25
N ASN A 57 32.09 20.74 -42.18
CA ASN A 57 32.09 22.02 -41.45
C ASN A 57 32.94 23.04 -42.24
N PRO A 58 32.64 24.35 -42.17
CA PRO A 58 33.32 25.27 -41.23
C PRO A 58 32.32 26.32 -40.64
N GLY A 59 32.50 26.97 -39.50
CA GLY A 59 33.67 27.67 -38.97
C GLY A 59 33.48 29.20 -39.05
N ILE A 60 32.98 29.80 -37.95
CA ILE A 60 33.24 31.15 -37.38
C ILE A 60 33.02 32.42 -38.23
N SER A 61 32.14 33.33 -37.77
CA SER A 61 32.49 34.76 -37.49
C SER A 61 31.36 35.54 -36.79
N GLU A 62 31.79 36.46 -35.92
CA GLU A 62 31.00 37.37 -35.09
C GLU A 62 30.33 38.51 -35.89
N SER A 63 29.19 39.01 -35.39
CA SER A 63 29.02 40.43 -34.96
C SER A 63 27.55 40.82 -34.81
N GLY A 64 27.25 41.62 -33.77
CA GLY A 64 26.39 42.79 -33.94
C GLY A 64 24.93 42.75 -33.46
N SER A 65 24.74 43.37 -32.29
CA SER A 65 23.71 44.36 -31.97
C SER A 65 22.48 43.95 -31.14
N LEU A 66 22.29 44.77 -30.10
CA LEU A 66 21.22 44.78 -29.11
C LEU A 66 19.85 45.04 -29.75
N LEU A 67 18.87 44.23 -29.38
CA LEU A 67 17.46 44.62 -29.32
C LEU A 67 16.92 44.23 -27.93
N GLN A 68 16.37 45.23 -27.23
CA GLN A 68 15.66 45.07 -25.97
C GLN A 68 14.43 44.15 -26.15
N PRO A 69 14.00 43.40 -25.12
CA PRO A 69 12.81 42.56 -25.21
C PRO A 69 11.56 43.45 -25.27
N LYS A 70 10.65 43.14 -26.20
CA LYS A 70 9.26 43.56 -26.08
C LYS A 70 8.63 42.71 -24.98
N ASP A 71 8.10 43.39 -23.96
CA ASP A 71 7.06 42.84 -23.10
C ASP A 71 5.87 42.43 -23.97
N ASP A 72 5.46 41.16 -23.87
CA ASP A 72 4.07 40.68 -23.85
C ASP A 72 4.02 39.17 -24.17
N GLU A 73 3.11 38.47 -23.48
CA GLU A 73 2.84 37.01 -23.50
C GLU A 73 3.49 36.15 -22.38
N CYS A 74 3.50 36.68 -21.16
CA CYS A 74 3.39 35.85 -19.95
C CYS A 74 1.93 35.94 -19.45
N GLY A 75 1.06 34.98 -19.79
CA GLY A 75 -0.34 35.09 -19.33
C GLY A 75 -1.34 33.96 -19.64
N GLU A 76 -1.08 33.01 -20.53
CA GLU A 76 -2.13 32.02 -20.93
C GLU A 76 -1.87 30.55 -20.54
N PHE A 77 -0.70 30.18 -20.04
CA PHE A 77 -0.41 28.76 -19.72
C PHE A 77 -0.69 28.36 -18.26
N ASP A 78 -0.72 29.30 -17.32
CA ASP A 78 -0.86 29.03 -15.87
C ASP A 78 -2.25 28.46 -15.50
N ASN A 79 -3.28 28.76 -16.27
CA ASN A 79 -4.65 28.30 -15.98
C ASN A 79 -4.92 26.84 -16.37
N THR A 80 -4.10 26.19 -17.20
CA THR A 80 -4.52 24.91 -17.79
C THR A 80 -4.58 23.76 -16.79
N LEU A 81 -3.61 23.63 -15.88
CA LEU A 81 -3.56 22.53 -14.92
C LEU A 81 -4.50 22.70 -13.74
N ASP A 82 -4.70 23.93 -13.25
CA ASP A 82 -5.69 24.23 -12.21
C ASP A 82 -7.12 24.04 -12.75
N THR A 83 -7.37 24.45 -13.99
CA THR A 83 -8.67 24.22 -14.64
C THR A 83 -8.88 22.73 -14.92
N LEU A 84 -7.85 22.00 -15.36
CA LEU A 84 -7.90 20.55 -15.59
C LEU A 84 -8.07 19.76 -14.29
N ALA A 85 -7.37 20.14 -13.22
CA ALA A 85 -7.56 19.58 -11.89
C ALA A 85 -9.00 19.87 -11.43
N ALA A 86 -9.42 21.13 -11.40
CA ALA A 86 -10.77 21.53 -11.00
C ALA A 86 -11.87 20.82 -11.81
N GLU A 87 -11.65 20.57 -13.11
CA GLU A 87 -12.55 19.78 -13.96
C GLU A 87 -12.52 18.29 -13.61
N LEU A 88 -11.36 17.68 -13.39
CA LEU A 88 -11.24 16.28 -12.92
C LEU A 88 -12.04 16.06 -11.62
N PHE A 89 -11.99 17.06 -10.74
CA PHE A 89 -12.63 17.07 -9.43
C PHE A 89 -14.06 17.59 -9.42
N ASN A 90 -14.57 18.09 -10.54
CA ASN A 90 -15.94 18.56 -10.64
C ASN A 90 -16.91 17.36 -10.57
N GLU A 91 -17.73 17.33 -9.51
CA GLU A 91 -18.71 16.26 -9.26
C GLU A 91 -19.79 16.17 -10.37
N LYS A 92 -19.99 17.21 -11.19
CA LYS A 92 -21.00 17.24 -12.26
C LYS A 92 -20.54 16.65 -13.60
N ILE A 93 -19.27 16.24 -13.72
CA ILE A 93 -18.70 15.77 -14.98
C ILE A 93 -18.85 14.24 -15.14
N SER A 94 -19.23 13.79 -16.34
CA SER A 94 -19.44 12.37 -16.66
C SER A 94 -18.13 11.57 -16.68
N ILE A 95 -18.22 10.26 -16.41
CA ILE A 95 -17.09 9.30 -16.42
C ILE A 95 -16.25 9.43 -17.68
N GLN A 96 -16.89 9.44 -18.85
CA GLN A 96 -16.21 9.52 -20.14
C GLN A 96 -15.40 10.82 -20.30
N LYS A 97 -15.88 11.93 -19.72
CA LYS A 97 -15.13 13.19 -19.71
C LYS A 97 -13.96 13.15 -18.72
N LYS A 98 -14.15 12.56 -17.53
CA LYS A 98 -13.04 12.36 -16.55
C LYS A 98 -11.96 11.45 -17.10
N LEU A 99 -12.32 10.35 -17.77
CA LEU A 99 -11.37 9.45 -18.44
C LEU A 99 -10.64 10.14 -19.59
N LYS A 100 -11.32 10.97 -20.39
CA LYS A 100 -10.68 11.80 -21.42
C LYS A 100 -9.70 12.83 -20.82
N LEU A 101 -10.04 13.44 -19.69
CA LEU A 101 -9.16 14.37 -18.98
C LEU A 101 -7.94 13.64 -18.40
N PHE A 102 -8.17 12.46 -17.84
CA PHE A 102 -7.14 11.59 -17.30
C PHE A 102 -6.13 11.16 -18.38
N ASN A 103 -6.60 10.73 -19.55
CA ASN A 103 -5.75 10.37 -20.68
C ASN A 103 -4.88 11.52 -21.21
N ARG A 104 -5.22 12.78 -20.88
CA ARG A 104 -4.40 13.95 -21.24
C ARG A 104 -3.29 14.25 -20.21
N LEU A 105 -3.37 13.69 -19.01
CA LEU A 105 -2.50 14.02 -17.87
C LEU A 105 -1.65 12.83 -17.39
N ALA A 106 -2.11 11.62 -17.67
CA ALA A 106 -1.50 10.38 -17.23
C ALA A 106 -1.22 9.49 -18.43
N THR A 107 -0.03 8.89 -18.47
CA THR A 107 0.31 7.83 -19.40
C THR A 107 0.47 6.54 -18.62
N ILE A 108 -0.23 5.49 -19.05
CA ILE A 108 -0.05 4.15 -18.51
C ILE A 108 1.00 3.43 -19.35
N LYS A 109 2.03 2.94 -18.68
CA LYS A 109 3.08 2.14 -19.30
C LYS A 109 2.58 0.72 -19.53
N GLU A 110 3.27 -0.01 -20.40
CA GLU A 110 2.98 -1.42 -20.69
C GLU A 110 3.01 -2.31 -19.44
N ASP A 111 3.78 -1.92 -18.43
CA ASP A 111 3.87 -2.59 -17.14
C ASP A 111 2.74 -2.22 -16.15
N GLY A 112 1.74 -1.46 -16.59
CA GLY A 112 0.60 -1.01 -15.78
C GLY A 112 0.87 0.23 -14.92
N THR A 113 2.10 0.80 -14.95
CA THR A 113 2.47 1.96 -14.14
C THR A 113 1.84 3.23 -14.66
N VAL A 114 1.27 4.04 -13.77
CA VAL A 114 0.73 5.36 -14.09
C VAL A 114 1.83 6.42 -13.92
N GLN A 115 2.28 6.99 -15.03
CA GLN A 115 3.20 8.12 -15.06
C GLN A 115 2.46 9.41 -15.35
N PHE A 116 2.89 10.51 -14.72
CA PHE A 116 2.37 11.84 -14.96
C PHE A 116 3.47 12.72 -15.51
N GLU A 117 3.18 13.41 -16.61
CA GLU A 117 4.01 14.50 -17.11
C GLU A 117 3.31 15.80 -16.75
N VAL A 118 3.92 16.54 -15.82
CA VAL A 118 3.49 17.89 -15.48
C VAL A 118 4.48 18.86 -16.15
N PRO A 119 4.03 19.83 -16.96
CA PRO A 119 4.92 20.78 -17.64
C PRO A 119 5.80 21.53 -16.63
N GLY A 120 7.11 21.61 -16.90
CA GLY A 120 8.14 22.00 -15.93
C GLY A 120 8.23 23.48 -15.55
N HIS A 121 7.15 24.26 -15.66
CA HIS A 121 7.16 25.72 -15.46
C HIS A 121 6.23 26.21 -14.34
N ILE A 122 5.70 25.30 -13.51
CA ILE A 122 4.67 25.64 -12.53
C ILE A 122 5.32 25.90 -11.17
N GLU A 123 5.25 27.15 -10.71
CA GLU A 123 5.63 27.48 -9.34
C GLU A 123 4.67 26.79 -8.34
N PRO A 124 5.15 26.40 -7.15
CA PRO A 124 4.32 25.80 -6.12
C PRO A 124 3.43 26.85 -5.44
N ARG A 125 2.52 27.46 -6.20
CA ARG A 125 1.35 28.14 -5.66
C ARG A 125 0.13 27.28 -5.91
N SER A 126 -0.22 26.53 -4.85
CA SER A 126 -1.59 26.19 -4.49
C SER A 126 -2.51 25.70 -5.62
N LEU A 127 -2.32 24.42 -6.00
CA LEU A 127 -3.46 23.54 -6.31
C LEU A 127 -4.30 23.36 -5.03
N GLU A 128 -4.92 24.44 -4.57
CA GLU A 128 -5.86 24.48 -3.45
C GLU A 128 -7.19 23.87 -3.91
N LEU A 129 -7.22 22.54 -3.97
CA LEU A 129 -8.47 21.81 -3.77
C LEU A 129 -8.83 22.05 -2.31
N GLU A 130 -9.83 22.93 -2.09
CA GLU A 130 -10.26 23.54 -0.84
C GLU A 130 -9.49 23.08 0.41
N PRO A 131 -8.79 24.00 1.10
CA PRO A 131 -8.23 23.68 2.40
C PRO A 131 -9.35 23.19 3.30
N GLN A 132 -9.28 21.92 3.75
CA GLN A 132 -9.98 21.56 4.97
C GLN A 132 -9.30 22.37 6.06
N VAL A 133 -9.89 23.51 6.41
CA VAL A 133 -9.49 24.33 7.55
C VAL A 133 -9.67 23.44 8.77
N PHE A 134 -8.60 22.78 9.18
CA PHE A 134 -8.51 22.19 10.51
C PHE A 134 -8.21 23.35 11.46
N PRO A 135 -8.97 23.50 12.57
CA PRO A 135 -8.62 24.45 13.61
C PRO A 135 -7.15 24.25 14.00
N GLU A 136 -6.46 25.36 14.29
CA GLU A 136 -5.07 25.38 14.75
C GLU A 136 -4.82 24.27 15.77
N ALA A 137 -3.68 23.59 15.57
CA ALA A 137 -3.17 22.56 16.44
C ALA A 137 -3.23 23.03 17.89
N THR A 138 -4.20 22.51 18.63
CA THR A 138 -4.08 22.37 20.07
C THR A 138 -3.20 21.15 20.29
N ASP A 139 -2.27 21.29 21.23
CA ASP A 139 -1.20 20.34 21.52
C ASP A 139 -1.68 18.88 21.46
N ASP A 140 -0.78 18.01 21.02
CA ASP A 140 -0.91 16.55 21.00
C ASP A 140 -1.15 16.09 22.45
N GLU A 141 -2.40 16.16 22.92
CA GLU A 141 -2.79 15.58 24.19
C GLU A 141 -2.56 14.08 24.06
N SER A 142 -1.45 13.65 24.63
CA SER A 142 -1.20 12.24 24.91
C SER A 142 -2.43 11.75 25.67
N VAL A 143 -3.17 10.81 25.09
CA VAL A 143 -4.23 10.12 25.84
C VAL A 143 -3.57 9.56 27.09
N ASP A 144 -3.90 10.15 28.23
CA ASP A 144 -3.38 9.71 29.51
C ASP A 144 -3.75 8.25 29.69
N THR A 145 -2.81 7.45 30.17
CA THR A 145 -3.01 6.01 30.40
C THR A 145 -4.17 5.70 31.35
N ASP A 146 -4.69 6.71 32.06
CA ASP A 146 -5.85 6.61 32.94
C ASP A 146 -7.18 6.54 32.18
N ASP A 147 -7.32 7.20 31.03
CA ASP A 147 -8.53 7.16 30.20
C ASP A 147 -8.72 5.79 29.51
N MET A 148 -7.68 4.96 29.42
CA MET A 148 -7.73 3.65 28.76
C MET A 148 -8.28 2.53 29.66
N LYS A 149 -8.47 2.79 30.96
CA LYS A 149 -8.90 1.79 31.96
C LYS A 149 -10.39 1.44 31.89
N ASP A 150 -11.20 2.23 31.18
CA ASP A 150 -12.67 2.10 31.17
C ASP A 150 -13.25 1.33 29.98
N ILE A 151 -12.41 0.86 29.04
CA ILE A 151 -12.88 0.05 27.92
C ILE A 151 -13.05 -1.40 28.42
N PRO A 152 -14.18 -2.07 28.19
CA PRO A 152 -14.33 -3.49 28.53
C PRO A 152 -13.62 -4.40 27.51
N PRO A 153 -13.45 -5.70 27.79
CA PRO A 153 -12.97 -6.65 26.80
C PRO A 153 -13.86 -6.61 25.54
N LEU A 154 -13.20 -6.53 24.38
CA LEU A 154 -13.83 -6.39 23.06
C LEU A 154 -13.55 -7.62 22.20
N GLN A 155 -14.46 -7.92 21.29
CA GLN A 155 -14.21 -8.82 20.17
C GLN A 155 -13.75 -8.02 18.95
N ILE A 156 -12.44 -8.03 18.71
CA ILE A 156 -11.81 -7.25 17.62
C ILE A 156 -11.59 -8.18 16.43
N VAL A 157 -12.08 -7.78 15.25
CA VAL A 157 -11.75 -8.46 13.99
C VAL A 157 -10.76 -7.62 13.19
N MET A 158 -9.67 -8.25 12.77
CA MET A 158 -8.66 -7.67 11.88
C MET A 158 -8.86 -8.24 10.47
N LEU A 159 -9.31 -7.43 9.51
CA LEU A 159 -9.60 -7.81 8.13
C LEU A 159 -8.40 -7.45 7.24
N ILE A 160 -7.45 -8.38 7.09
CA ILE A 160 -6.14 -8.11 6.49
C ILE A 160 -5.98 -8.88 5.18
N VAL A 161 -5.76 -8.14 4.10
CA VAL A 161 -5.58 -8.68 2.74
C VAL A 161 -4.19 -8.32 2.25
N GLY A 162 -3.45 -9.31 1.73
CA GLY A 162 -2.09 -9.09 1.25
C GLY A 162 -1.18 -10.30 1.41
N THR A 163 0.12 -10.06 1.40
CA THR A 163 1.15 -11.08 1.54
C THR A 163 1.60 -11.22 2.99
N ARG A 164 2.64 -12.03 3.24
CA ARG A 164 3.21 -12.20 4.59
C ARG A 164 3.62 -10.87 5.23
N GLY A 165 4.13 -9.92 4.42
CA GLY A 165 4.52 -8.59 4.90
C GLY A 165 3.36 -7.77 5.43
N ASP A 166 2.15 -7.99 4.90
CA ASP A 166 0.92 -7.35 5.38
C ASP A 166 0.38 -8.04 6.63
N VAL A 167 0.42 -9.38 6.69
CA VAL A 167 -0.19 -10.16 7.79
C VAL A 167 0.64 -10.17 9.06
N GLN A 168 1.96 -10.27 8.95
CA GLN A 168 2.86 -10.44 10.11
C GLN A 168 2.76 -9.31 11.15
N PRO A 169 2.69 -8.01 10.78
CA PRO A 169 2.46 -6.93 11.72
C PRO A 169 1.18 -7.11 12.55
N PHE A 170 0.10 -7.60 11.94
CA PHE A 170 -1.19 -7.79 12.63
C PHE A 170 -1.22 -8.99 13.54
N VAL A 171 -0.33 -9.98 13.33
CA VAL A 171 -0.11 -11.03 14.32
C VAL A 171 0.49 -10.43 15.60
N ALA A 172 1.51 -9.56 15.48
CA ALA A 172 2.09 -8.88 16.64
C ALA A 172 1.07 -7.96 17.34
N ILE A 173 0.33 -7.15 16.58
CA ILE A 173 -0.72 -6.26 17.10
C ILE A 173 -1.83 -7.08 17.79
N GLY A 174 -2.26 -8.18 17.19
CA GLY A 174 -3.29 -9.06 17.76
C GLY A 174 -2.87 -9.66 19.10
N LYS A 175 -1.64 -10.15 19.19
CA LYS A 175 -1.08 -10.64 20.47
C LYS A 175 -1.08 -9.54 21.52
N ARG A 176 -0.67 -8.32 21.15
CA ARG A 176 -0.67 -7.19 22.08
C ARG A 176 -2.07 -6.82 22.57
N PHE A 177 -3.10 -6.91 21.73
CA PHE A 177 -4.50 -6.73 22.17
C PHE A 177 -4.97 -7.84 23.14
N GLN A 178 -4.52 -9.08 22.96
CA GLN A 178 -4.79 -10.16 23.93
C GLN A 178 -4.03 -9.96 25.24
N GLU A 179 -2.84 -9.36 25.19
CA GLU A 179 -1.95 -9.10 26.34
C GLU A 179 -2.25 -7.76 27.03
N SER A 180 -3.15 -6.91 26.49
CA SER A 180 -3.30 -5.50 26.86
C SER A 180 -3.27 -5.25 28.38
N PHE A 181 -2.36 -4.36 28.79
CA PHE A 181 -1.88 -4.08 30.15
C PHE A 181 -2.92 -3.74 31.24
N MET A 182 -4.21 -3.62 30.92
CA MET A 182 -5.19 -2.95 31.78
C MET A 182 -6.50 -3.72 32.01
N GLN A 183 -6.69 -4.90 31.43
CA GLN A 183 -7.90 -5.70 31.63
C GLN A 183 -7.53 -7.06 32.22
N GLU A 184 -8.22 -7.48 33.28
CA GLU A 184 -8.05 -8.83 33.86
C GLU A 184 -8.38 -9.95 32.85
N ASP A 185 -9.13 -9.62 31.78
CA ASP A 185 -9.39 -10.45 30.61
C ASP A 185 -9.04 -9.67 29.33
N GLY A 186 -8.01 -10.06 28.58
CA GLY A 186 -7.61 -9.37 27.34
C GLY A 186 -8.67 -9.43 26.22
N HIS A 187 -8.46 -8.66 25.14
CA HIS A 187 -9.39 -8.66 24.01
C HIS A 187 -9.41 -10.02 23.29
N ARG A 188 -10.61 -10.43 22.83
CA ARG A 188 -10.75 -11.58 21.95
C ARG A 188 -10.49 -11.13 20.52
N VAL A 189 -9.36 -11.57 19.96
CA VAL A 189 -8.90 -11.12 18.65
C VAL A 189 -9.06 -12.21 17.60
N ARG A 190 -9.72 -11.85 16.49
CA ARG A 190 -9.82 -12.67 15.28
C ARG A 190 -9.07 -11.99 14.14
N LEU A 191 -8.08 -12.65 13.59
CA LEU A 191 -7.39 -12.23 12.38
C LEU A 191 -7.98 -12.97 11.17
N ALA A 192 -8.67 -12.23 10.33
CA ALA A 192 -9.23 -12.72 9.08
C ALA A 192 -8.30 -12.35 7.92
N THR A 193 -7.77 -13.36 7.24
CA THR A 193 -6.86 -13.20 6.09
C THR A 193 -6.93 -14.43 5.18
N HIS A 194 -6.08 -14.48 4.15
CA HIS A 194 -6.04 -15.61 3.20
C HIS A 194 -5.74 -16.93 3.91
N SER A 195 -6.34 -18.01 3.42
CA SER A 195 -6.21 -19.37 3.98
C SER A 195 -4.76 -19.85 4.13
N ASN A 196 -3.84 -19.34 3.30
CA ASN A 196 -2.42 -19.66 3.29
C ASN A 196 -1.70 -19.27 4.59
N PHE A 197 -2.27 -18.38 5.40
CA PHE A 197 -1.70 -17.92 6.67
C PHE A 197 -2.38 -18.53 7.89
N LYS A 198 -3.32 -19.47 7.71
CA LYS A 198 -4.07 -20.09 8.79
C LYS A 198 -3.18 -20.56 9.94
N ASP A 199 -2.21 -21.42 9.63
CA ASP A 199 -1.34 -22.02 10.65
C ASP A 199 -0.48 -20.96 11.34
N PHE A 200 0.04 -19.99 10.58
CA PHE A 200 0.81 -18.88 11.13
C PHE A 200 0.02 -18.03 12.13
N VAL A 201 -1.29 -17.83 11.91
CA VAL A 201 -2.17 -17.11 12.84
C VAL A 201 -2.49 -17.94 14.07
N LEU A 202 -2.80 -19.23 13.89
CA LEU A 202 -3.17 -20.13 14.98
C LEU A 202 -1.99 -20.44 15.91
N ASP A 203 -0.80 -20.65 15.33
CA ASP A 203 0.44 -20.89 16.08
C ASP A 203 0.82 -19.67 16.96
N ALA A 204 0.35 -18.48 16.59
CA ALA A 204 0.52 -17.27 17.39
C ALA A 204 -0.53 -17.10 18.51
N GLY A 205 -1.53 -17.99 18.61
CA GLY A 205 -2.59 -17.97 19.61
C GLY A 205 -3.81 -17.09 19.28
N LEU A 206 -3.94 -16.65 18.02
CA LEU A 206 -5.06 -15.82 17.55
C LEU A 206 -6.17 -16.68 16.92
N GLU A 207 -7.41 -16.20 16.96
CA GLU A 207 -8.49 -16.81 16.16
C GLU A 207 -8.28 -16.51 14.67
N PHE A 208 -8.54 -17.49 13.82
CA PHE A 208 -8.40 -17.36 12.37
C PHE A 208 -9.75 -17.46 11.66
N PHE A 209 -9.99 -16.59 10.68
CA PHE A 209 -11.12 -16.70 9.77
C PHE A 209 -10.67 -16.57 8.30
N PRO A 210 -11.04 -17.48 7.39
CA PRO A 210 -10.58 -17.41 6.01
C PRO A 210 -11.32 -16.31 5.24
N LEU A 211 -10.57 -15.34 4.73
CA LEU A 211 -11.03 -14.46 3.67
C LEU A 211 -10.85 -15.15 2.31
N GLY A 212 -11.68 -14.73 1.34
CA GLY A 212 -11.56 -15.17 -0.04
C GLY A 212 -10.26 -14.69 -0.73
N GLY A 213 -10.06 -15.14 -1.97
CA GLY A 213 -8.84 -14.86 -2.73
C GLY A 213 -7.58 -15.60 -2.23
N ASP A 214 -6.51 -15.54 -3.02
CA ASP A 214 -5.23 -16.21 -2.77
C ASP A 214 -4.08 -15.19 -2.78
N ALA A 215 -3.35 -15.15 -1.67
CA ALA A 215 -2.16 -14.29 -1.51
C ALA A 215 -1.08 -14.56 -2.58
N LYS A 216 -0.95 -15.80 -3.05
CA LYS A 216 0.02 -16.16 -4.10
C LYS A 216 -0.38 -15.59 -5.45
N LEU A 217 -1.66 -15.70 -5.82
CA LEU A 217 -2.17 -15.10 -7.06
C LEU A 217 -2.03 -13.58 -7.02
N LEU A 218 -2.33 -12.96 -5.88
CA LEU A 218 -2.13 -11.52 -5.69
C LEU A 218 -0.65 -11.12 -5.84
N ALA A 219 0.28 -11.87 -5.25
CA ALA A 219 1.71 -11.62 -5.39
C ALA A 219 2.19 -11.78 -6.84
N SER A 220 1.80 -12.87 -7.52
CA SER A 220 2.12 -13.09 -8.93
C SER A 220 1.58 -11.98 -9.83
N TYR A 221 0.35 -11.54 -9.57
CA TYR A 221 -0.27 -10.44 -10.30
C TYR A 221 0.50 -9.14 -10.13
N MET A 222 0.89 -8.76 -8.90
CA MET A 222 1.64 -7.52 -8.65
C MET A 222 3.05 -7.53 -9.24
N VAL A 223 3.65 -8.71 -9.43
CA VAL A 223 4.97 -8.83 -10.05
C VAL A 223 4.89 -8.68 -11.55
N LYS A 224 3.89 -9.32 -12.17
CA LYS A 224 3.64 -9.20 -13.59
C LYS A 224 3.16 -7.79 -13.97
N ASN A 225 2.37 -7.17 -13.10
CA ASN A 225 1.81 -5.83 -13.27
C ASN A 225 2.53 -4.87 -12.32
N LYS A 226 3.63 -4.26 -12.79
CA LYS A 226 4.49 -3.39 -11.96
C LYS A 226 3.76 -2.13 -11.46
N GLY A 227 2.67 -1.76 -12.10
CA GLY A 227 1.78 -0.67 -11.69
C GLY A 227 0.40 -1.08 -11.18
N PHE A 228 -0.48 -0.09 -11.05
CA PHE A 228 -1.79 -0.28 -10.45
C PHE A 228 -2.79 -0.99 -11.37
N LEU A 229 -2.63 -0.82 -12.69
CA LEU A 229 -3.53 -1.42 -13.67
C LEU A 229 -2.97 -2.77 -14.13
N PRO A 230 -3.83 -3.70 -14.60
CA PRO A 230 -3.37 -4.90 -15.29
C PRO A 230 -2.41 -4.56 -16.45
N SER A 231 -1.81 -5.55 -17.08
CA SER A 231 -1.05 -5.42 -18.33
C SER A 231 -1.80 -6.13 -19.46
N GLU A 232 -2.58 -7.16 -19.11
CA GLU A 232 -3.35 -7.98 -20.04
C GLU A 232 -4.85 -7.97 -19.73
N HIS A 233 -5.67 -7.95 -20.78
CA HIS A 233 -7.14 -7.93 -20.66
C HIS A 233 -7.71 -9.18 -19.98
N SER A 234 -7.10 -10.35 -20.19
CA SER A 234 -7.50 -11.64 -19.59
C SER A 234 -7.41 -11.63 -18.06
N GLU A 235 -6.51 -10.83 -17.50
CA GLU A 235 -6.24 -10.76 -16.06
C GLU A 235 -7.28 -9.96 -15.30
N ILE A 236 -7.98 -9.04 -15.96
CA ILE A 236 -9.07 -8.26 -15.36
C ILE A 236 -10.08 -9.18 -14.70
N MET A 237 -10.45 -10.26 -15.39
CA MET A 237 -11.46 -11.22 -14.93
C MET A 237 -10.98 -11.98 -13.69
N VAL A 238 -9.72 -12.43 -13.70
CA VAL A 238 -9.12 -13.15 -12.58
C VAL A 238 -9.02 -12.22 -11.37
N GLN A 239 -8.47 -11.02 -11.55
CA GLN A 239 -8.29 -10.04 -10.49
C GLN A 239 -9.64 -9.59 -9.91
N ARG A 240 -10.66 -9.36 -10.74
CA ARG A 240 -12.02 -9.03 -10.28
C ARG A 240 -12.65 -10.17 -9.51
N GLN A 241 -12.46 -11.42 -9.94
CA GLN A 241 -12.94 -12.59 -9.19
C GLN A 241 -12.26 -12.68 -7.82
N GLN A 242 -10.95 -12.46 -7.73
CA GLN A 242 -10.23 -12.40 -6.45
C GLN A 242 -10.77 -11.29 -5.54
N MET A 243 -10.92 -10.06 -6.06
CA MET A 243 -11.50 -8.94 -5.32
C MET A 243 -12.93 -9.24 -4.83
N ARG A 244 -13.74 -9.89 -5.67
CA ARG A 244 -15.10 -10.31 -5.33
C ARG A 244 -15.10 -11.29 -4.16
N GLU A 245 -14.28 -12.33 -4.22
CA GLU A 245 -14.17 -13.34 -3.14
C GLU A 245 -13.74 -12.70 -1.83
N ILE A 246 -12.76 -11.79 -1.87
CA ILE A 246 -12.30 -11.00 -0.72
C ILE A 246 -13.47 -10.20 -0.14
N ILE A 247 -14.06 -9.29 -0.94
CA ILE A 247 -15.11 -8.36 -0.50
C ILE A 247 -16.31 -9.12 0.09
N PHE A 248 -16.73 -10.21 -0.56
CA PHE A 248 -17.94 -10.95 -0.19
C PHE A 248 -17.74 -11.83 1.05
N SER A 249 -16.49 -12.11 1.45
CA SER A 249 -16.15 -12.86 2.65
C SER A 249 -16.09 -12.00 3.93
N LEU A 250 -15.98 -10.68 3.82
CA LEU A 250 -15.71 -9.79 4.97
C LEU A 250 -16.82 -9.79 6.02
N TYR A 251 -18.09 -9.79 5.61
CA TYR A 251 -19.20 -9.74 6.57
C TYR A 251 -19.31 -11.02 7.39
N ALA A 252 -19.07 -12.18 6.77
CA ALA A 252 -19.01 -13.47 7.45
C ALA A 252 -17.93 -13.46 8.53
N ALA A 253 -16.72 -12.97 8.22
CA ALA A 253 -15.61 -12.90 9.18
C ALA A 253 -15.95 -12.12 10.46
N CYS A 254 -16.84 -11.12 10.36
CA CYS A 254 -17.24 -10.26 11.47
C CYS A 254 -18.35 -10.84 12.38
N LYS A 255 -19.09 -11.86 11.93
CA LYS A 255 -20.29 -12.35 12.65
C LYS A 255 -20.44 -13.86 12.75
N ASP A 256 -19.83 -14.62 11.83
CA ASP A 256 -20.02 -16.05 11.78
C ASP A 256 -19.20 -16.71 12.90
N PRO A 257 -19.66 -17.85 13.45
CA PRO A 257 -18.90 -18.59 14.44
C PRO A 257 -17.50 -18.92 13.94
N ASP A 258 -16.58 -19.13 14.87
CA ASP A 258 -15.26 -19.65 14.54
C ASP A 258 -15.39 -20.96 13.73
N PRO A 259 -14.77 -21.07 12.54
CA PRO A 259 -14.96 -22.23 11.67
C PRO A 259 -14.52 -23.57 12.28
N GLN A 260 -13.64 -23.57 13.29
CA GLN A 260 -13.15 -24.79 13.92
C GLN A 260 -13.91 -25.11 15.22
N THR A 261 -14.05 -24.11 16.07
CA THR A 261 -14.61 -24.29 17.43
C THR A 261 -16.12 -24.09 17.47
N SER A 262 -16.73 -23.55 16.41
CA SER A 262 -18.14 -23.15 16.36
C SER A 262 -18.57 -22.15 17.45
N VAL A 263 -17.60 -21.54 18.14
CA VAL A 263 -17.86 -20.50 19.13
C VAL A 263 -18.37 -19.26 18.42
N ARG A 264 -19.47 -18.69 18.91
CA ARG A 264 -20.09 -17.49 18.33
C ARG A 264 -19.10 -16.33 18.40
N PHE A 265 -19.07 -15.51 17.35
CA PHE A 265 -18.26 -14.30 17.31
C PHE A 265 -19.11 -13.12 16.89
N LYS A 266 -18.90 -11.96 17.52
CA LYS A 266 -19.60 -10.73 17.17
C LYS A 266 -18.60 -9.59 17.30
N ALA A 267 -18.19 -9.01 16.17
CA ALA A 267 -17.26 -7.89 16.19
C ALA A 267 -17.84 -6.69 16.95
N ASP A 268 -17.06 -6.16 17.88
CA ASP A 268 -17.29 -4.88 18.56
C ASP A 268 -16.48 -3.74 17.91
N ALA A 269 -15.41 -4.09 17.18
CA ALA A 269 -14.58 -3.18 16.40
C ALA A 269 -13.94 -3.88 15.21
N ILE A 270 -13.63 -3.11 14.17
CA ILE A 270 -12.93 -3.59 12.97
C ILE A 270 -11.60 -2.85 12.83
N ILE A 271 -10.53 -3.61 12.63
CA ILE A 271 -9.27 -3.10 12.09
C ILE A 271 -9.13 -3.64 10.67
N ALA A 272 -8.71 -2.82 9.71
CA ALA A 272 -8.55 -3.27 8.33
C ALA A 272 -7.39 -2.57 7.63
N ASN A 273 -6.94 -3.14 6.52
CA ASN A 273 -6.08 -2.44 5.56
C ASN A 273 -6.84 -2.13 4.26
N PRO A 274 -6.42 -1.10 3.49
CA PRO A 274 -7.14 -0.67 2.29
C PRO A 274 -7.45 -1.77 1.25
N PRO A 275 -6.56 -2.74 0.97
CA PRO A 275 -6.83 -3.83 0.02
C PRO A 275 -8.04 -4.72 0.35
N ALA A 276 -8.64 -4.62 1.53
CA ALA A 276 -9.90 -5.31 1.82
C ALA A 276 -11.11 -4.73 1.06
N TYR A 277 -11.07 -3.44 0.68
CA TYR A 277 -12.08 -2.69 -0.09
C TYR A 277 -13.52 -2.59 0.47
N GLY A 278 -14.09 -3.64 1.07
CA GLY A 278 -15.46 -3.67 1.59
C GLY A 278 -15.61 -3.39 3.08
N HIS A 279 -14.50 -3.20 3.80
CA HIS A 279 -14.44 -3.04 5.27
C HIS A 279 -15.30 -1.87 5.78
N THR A 280 -15.30 -0.74 5.07
CA THR A 280 -16.10 0.45 5.40
C THR A 280 -17.61 0.16 5.39
N HIS A 281 -18.08 -0.63 4.43
CA HIS A 281 -19.49 -0.96 4.29
C HIS A 281 -19.94 -2.00 5.31
N VAL A 282 -19.05 -2.91 5.70
CA VAL A 282 -19.32 -3.86 6.80
C VAL A 282 -19.40 -3.10 8.13
N ALA A 283 -18.50 -2.15 8.38
CA ALA A 283 -18.55 -1.28 9.55
C ALA A 283 -19.85 -0.44 9.60
N GLU A 284 -20.28 0.13 8.46
CA GLU A 284 -21.56 0.86 8.34
C GLU A 284 -22.76 -0.03 8.71
N LEU A 285 -22.80 -1.27 8.20
CA LEU A 285 -23.88 -2.22 8.51
C LEU A 285 -23.92 -2.57 10.00
N LEU A 286 -22.76 -2.93 10.55
CA LEU A 286 -22.63 -3.39 11.93
C LEU A 286 -22.70 -2.25 12.95
N LYS A 287 -22.51 -1.00 12.50
CA LYS A 287 -22.42 0.20 13.34
C LYS A 287 -21.32 0.09 14.41
N VAL A 288 -20.18 -0.46 14.01
CA VAL A 288 -18.99 -0.62 14.84
C VAL A 288 -17.87 0.31 14.38
N PRO A 289 -16.99 0.76 15.29
CA PRO A 289 -15.83 1.56 14.91
C PRO A 289 -14.91 0.78 13.97
N LEU A 290 -14.31 1.54 13.05
CA LEU A 290 -13.33 1.06 12.07
C LEU A 290 -12.04 1.86 12.26
N HIS A 291 -10.91 1.17 12.35
CA HIS A 291 -9.58 1.77 12.29
C HIS A 291 -8.78 1.15 11.15
N MET A 292 -8.29 1.99 10.26
CA MET A 292 -7.37 1.55 9.22
C MET A 292 -5.94 1.48 9.75
N ILE A 293 -5.24 0.37 9.55
CA ILE A 293 -3.81 0.29 9.84
C ILE A 293 -3.11 -0.17 8.58
N PHE A 294 -2.01 0.50 8.23
CA PHE A 294 -1.29 0.13 7.01
C PHE A 294 0.19 0.45 7.03
N THR A 295 0.93 -0.27 6.20
CA THR A 295 2.36 -0.08 5.96
C THR A 295 2.62 0.91 4.84
N ILE A 296 1.69 1.08 3.89
CA ILE A 296 1.88 1.90 2.69
C ILE A 296 1.10 3.21 2.84
N PRO A 297 1.68 4.38 2.51
CA PRO A 297 0.92 5.61 2.51
C PRO A 297 -0.29 5.55 1.57
N TRP A 298 -1.48 5.81 2.12
CA TRP A 298 -2.76 5.71 1.41
C TRP A 298 -3.64 6.96 1.53
N THR A 299 -3.23 7.91 2.37
CA THR A 299 -3.95 9.15 2.65
C THR A 299 -3.25 10.32 1.98
N VAL A 300 -4.06 11.21 1.39
CA VAL A 300 -3.61 12.40 0.66
C VAL A 300 -2.59 13.20 1.48
N THR A 301 -1.48 13.58 0.84
CA THR A 301 -0.49 14.50 1.39
C THR A 301 0.23 15.27 0.28
N SER A 302 0.81 16.42 0.60
CA SER A 302 1.73 17.18 -0.23
C SER A 302 3.22 16.80 -0.05
N GLU A 303 3.56 15.87 0.85
CA GLU A 303 4.97 15.54 1.14
C GLU A 303 5.58 14.46 0.24
N PHE A 304 4.77 13.53 -0.26
CA PHE A 304 5.20 12.48 -1.19
C PHE A 304 4.03 11.99 -2.04
N PRO A 305 4.29 11.48 -3.27
CA PRO A 305 3.25 11.01 -4.15
C PRO A 305 2.66 9.68 -3.66
N HIS A 306 1.48 9.33 -4.19
CA HIS A 306 0.89 8.02 -3.96
C HIS A 306 1.87 6.93 -4.44
N PRO A 307 2.19 5.89 -3.63
CA PRO A 307 3.26 4.93 -3.94
C PRO A 307 3.13 4.17 -5.27
N PHE A 308 1.90 3.98 -5.76
CA PHE A 308 1.60 3.42 -7.10
C PHE A 308 1.73 4.38 -8.28
N THR A 309 2.23 5.59 -8.06
CA THR A 309 2.45 6.59 -9.12
C THR A 309 3.91 6.98 -9.23
N ARG A 310 4.31 7.49 -10.40
CA ARG A 310 5.66 8.02 -10.64
C ARG A 310 5.62 9.52 -10.89
N VAL A 311 5.24 10.27 -9.86
CA VAL A 311 5.20 11.75 -9.88
C VAL A 311 6.46 12.30 -9.23
N LYS A 312 7.24 13.08 -9.97
CA LYS A 312 8.44 13.74 -9.43
C LYS A 312 8.15 15.12 -8.84
N GLN A 313 7.11 15.81 -9.34
CA GLN A 313 6.84 17.19 -8.98
C GLN A 313 5.93 17.28 -7.73
N PRO A 314 6.36 17.97 -6.66
CA PRO A 314 5.59 18.08 -5.42
C PRO A 314 4.17 18.63 -5.59
N ALA A 315 3.99 19.58 -6.52
CA ALA A 315 2.69 20.17 -6.83
C ALA A 315 1.61 19.12 -7.21
N ALA A 316 2.02 17.98 -7.76
CA ALA A 316 1.12 16.92 -8.20
C ALA A 316 0.97 15.76 -7.20
N TYR A 317 1.57 15.82 -6.02
CA TYR A 317 1.50 14.73 -5.03
C TYR A 317 0.07 14.50 -4.55
N ARG A 318 -0.67 15.55 -4.17
CA ARG A 318 -2.07 15.41 -3.75
C ARG A 318 -2.97 14.85 -4.86
N LEU A 319 -2.78 15.33 -6.08
CA LEU A 319 -3.48 14.87 -7.28
C LEU A 319 -3.30 13.36 -7.49
N SER A 320 -2.09 12.84 -7.26
CA SER A 320 -1.79 11.41 -7.42
C SER A 320 -2.68 10.49 -6.55
N TYR A 321 -3.00 10.91 -5.32
CA TYR A 321 -3.87 10.13 -4.43
C TYR A 321 -5.30 10.07 -4.93
N HIS A 322 -5.87 11.21 -5.29
CA HIS A 322 -7.25 11.26 -5.77
C HIS A 322 -7.45 10.47 -7.06
N ILE A 323 -6.43 10.45 -7.90
CA ILE A 323 -6.42 9.67 -9.13
C ILE A 323 -6.47 8.18 -8.83
N ILE A 324 -5.54 7.68 -7.99
CA ILE A 324 -5.52 6.26 -7.64
C ILE A 324 -6.84 5.86 -6.99
N ASP A 325 -7.35 6.67 -6.07
CA ASP A 325 -8.63 6.44 -5.41
C ASP A 325 -9.81 6.40 -6.40
N THR A 326 -9.80 7.27 -7.41
CA THR A 326 -10.79 7.24 -8.51
C THR A 326 -10.67 5.97 -9.35
N LEU A 327 -9.44 5.55 -9.72
CA LEU A 327 -9.21 4.33 -10.49
C LEU A 327 -9.64 3.08 -9.72
N VAL A 328 -9.27 2.99 -8.43
CA VAL A 328 -9.75 1.94 -7.52
C VAL A 328 -11.27 1.91 -7.54
N TRP A 329 -11.92 3.05 -7.28
CA TRP A 329 -13.38 3.14 -7.19
C TRP A 329 -14.06 2.69 -8.47
N LEU A 330 -13.63 3.19 -9.63
CA LEU A 330 -14.18 2.79 -10.93
C LEU A 330 -13.99 1.30 -11.20
N GLY A 331 -12.87 0.72 -10.74
CA GLY A 331 -12.57 -0.71 -10.90
C GLY A 331 -13.42 -1.64 -10.05
N ILE A 332 -13.96 -1.21 -8.91
CA ILE A 332 -14.64 -2.09 -7.94
C ILE A 332 -16.08 -1.68 -7.59
N ARG A 333 -16.54 -0.50 -8.04
CA ARG A 333 -17.83 0.09 -7.63
C ARG A 333 -19.01 -0.84 -7.84
N ASP A 334 -19.05 -1.55 -8.96
CA ASP A 334 -20.14 -2.46 -9.31
C ASP A 334 -20.18 -3.66 -8.34
N LEU A 335 -19.01 -4.25 -8.02
CA LEU A 335 -18.86 -5.31 -7.02
C LEU A 335 -19.30 -4.84 -5.64
N ILE A 336 -18.89 -3.63 -5.25
CA ILE A 336 -19.27 -3.01 -3.98
C ILE A 336 -20.78 -2.76 -3.90
N ASN A 337 -21.39 -2.22 -4.96
CA ASN A 337 -22.83 -1.94 -4.98
C ASN A 337 -23.66 -3.21 -5.02
N GLU A 338 -23.18 -4.25 -5.71
CA GLU A 338 -23.78 -5.58 -5.63
C GLU A 338 -23.70 -6.12 -4.20
N TYR A 339 -22.51 -6.08 -3.59
CA TYR A 339 -22.30 -6.53 -2.21
C TYR A 339 -23.22 -5.80 -1.22
N ARG A 340 -23.28 -4.47 -1.31
CA ARG A 340 -24.16 -3.63 -0.50
C ARG A 340 -25.63 -4.03 -0.68
N LYS A 341 -26.11 -4.17 -1.91
CA LYS A 341 -27.52 -4.46 -2.20
C LYS A 341 -27.91 -5.90 -1.85
N LYS A 342 -27.12 -6.88 -2.28
CA LYS A 342 -27.46 -8.31 -2.19
C LYS A 342 -27.11 -8.90 -0.82
N HIS A 343 -25.97 -8.53 -0.24
CA HIS A 343 -25.44 -9.16 0.98
C HIS A 343 -25.63 -8.29 2.23
N LEU A 344 -25.32 -6.99 2.17
CA LEU A 344 -25.42 -6.11 3.33
C LEU A 344 -26.79 -5.47 3.52
N LYS A 345 -27.65 -5.51 2.50
CA LYS A 345 -28.95 -4.81 2.45
C LYS A 345 -28.83 -3.30 2.69
N LEU A 346 -27.71 -2.72 2.30
CA LEU A 346 -27.45 -1.28 2.33
C LEU A 346 -27.82 -0.63 1.00
N ARG A 347 -28.08 0.68 1.04
CA ARG A 347 -28.32 1.47 -0.17
C ARG A 347 -27.04 1.53 -1.03
N PRO A 348 -27.11 1.40 -2.36
CA PRO A 348 -25.95 1.60 -3.22
C PRO A 348 -25.29 2.97 -3.02
N VAL A 349 -23.97 3.02 -3.15
CA VAL A 349 -23.20 4.27 -3.16
C VAL A 349 -23.39 4.94 -4.54
N THR A 350 -23.76 6.21 -4.54
CA THR A 350 -24.02 6.97 -5.77
C THR A 350 -22.71 7.46 -6.40
N TYR A 351 -22.76 7.79 -7.70
CA TYR A 351 -21.59 8.27 -8.43
C TYR A 351 -21.04 9.61 -7.92
N LEU A 352 -21.92 10.41 -7.31
CA LEU A 352 -21.62 11.76 -6.81
C LEU A 352 -21.07 11.76 -5.37
N SER A 353 -21.18 10.66 -4.64
CA SER A 353 -20.42 10.50 -3.40
C SER A 353 -19.02 10.03 -3.81
N GLY A 354 -18.08 10.97 -3.91
CA GLY A 354 -16.66 10.68 -4.11
C GLY A 354 -16.12 9.67 -3.10
N SER A 355 -14.88 9.23 -3.31
CA SER A 355 -14.25 8.14 -2.59
C SER A 355 -14.47 8.19 -1.07
N GLN A 356 -15.01 7.09 -0.56
CA GLN A 356 -15.57 7.00 0.80
C GLN A 356 -14.52 7.17 1.90
N SER A 357 -13.24 6.93 1.61
CA SER A 357 -12.13 7.09 2.58
C SER A 357 -11.89 8.54 2.98
N SER A 358 -12.15 9.50 2.08
CA SER A 358 -12.02 10.93 2.39
C SER A 358 -13.26 11.51 3.09
N ARG A 359 -14.45 10.96 2.79
CA ARG A 359 -15.74 11.41 3.36
C ARG A 359 -16.04 10.79 4.73
N MET A 360 -15.67 9.54 4.96
CA MET A 360 -15.72 8.93 6.27
C MET A 360 -14.42 9.28 6.99
N LYS A 361 -14.51 10.11 8.03
CA LYS A 361 -13.37 10.53 8.88
C LYS A 361 -12.81 9.34 9.69
N VAL A 362 -12.40 8.27 9.01
CA VAL A 362 -11.88 7.02 9.58
C VAL A 362 -10.45 7.26 10.04
N PRO A 363 -10.09 6.88 11.27
CA PRO A 363 -8.72 6.99 11.75
C PRO A 363 -7.78 6.04 10.98
N PHE A 364 -6.55 6.47 10.77
CA PHE A 364 -5.47 5.65 10.20
C PHE A 364 -4.27 5.60 11.15
N GLY A 365 -3.73 4.40 11.36
CA GLY A 365 -2.43 4.17 11.99
C GLY A 365 -1.43 3.66 10.97
N TYR A 366 -0.36 4.39 10.74
CA TYR A 366 0.71 4.00 9.85
C TYR A 366 1.87 3.38 10.62
N ILE A 367 2.17 2.13 10.31
CA ILE A 367 3.10 1.28 11.06
C ILE A 367 4.52 1.32 10.47
N TRP A 368 5.06 2.53 10.37
CA TRP A 368 6.47 2.79 10.03
C TRP A 368 7.13 3.73 11.03
N SER A 369 8.46 3.72 11.07
CA SER A 369 9.23 4.61 11.93
C SER A 369 9.05 6.09 11.53
N PRO A 370 8.67 6.98 12.46
CA PRO A 370 8.67 8.43 12.21
C PRO A 370 10.07 9.00 11.93
N HIS A 371 11.14 8.31 12.37
CA HIS A 371 12.51 8.67 12.06
C HIS A 371 12.92 8.31 10.62
N LEU A 372 12.25 7.33 10.00
CA LEU A 372 12.39 7.05 8.57
C LEU A 372 11.48 7.96 7.76
N VAL A 373 10.17 7.91 7.99
CA VAL A 373 9.16 8.73 7.30
C VAL A 373 8.38 9.52 8.34
N PRO A 374 8.64 10.83 8.52
CA PRO A 374 7.94 11.64 9.50
C PRO A 374 6.44 11.70 9.17
N LYS A 375 5.63 11.99 10.18
CA LYS A 375 4.22 12.33 9.95
C LYS A 375 4.16 13.61 9.09
N PRO A 376 3.50 13.57 7.92
CA PRO A 376 3.30 14.77 7.12
C PRO A 376 2.63 15.90 7.88
N LYS A 377 3.08 17.13 7.64
CA LYS A 377 2.57 18.33 8.31
C LYS A 377 1.13 18.66 7.94
N ASP A 378 0.67 18.20 6.77
CA ASP A 378 -0.70 18.38 6.30
C ASP A 378 -1.66 17.26 6.75
N TRP A 379 -1.19 16.33 7.60
CA TRP A 379 -2.03 15.30 8.22
C TRP A 379 -2.64 15.76 9.55
N GLY A 380 -3.96 15.61 9.66
CA GLY A 380 -4.73 15.92 10.87
C GLY A 380 -4.53 14.92 12.03
N PRO A 381 -5.27 15.11 13.14
CA PRO A 381 -5.11 14.31 14.37
C PRO A 381 -5.62 12.87 14.25
N LYS A 382 -6.36 12.53 13.20
CA LYS A 382 -6.88 11.18 12.92
C LYS A 382 -5.87 10.25 12.24
N LEU A 383 -4.70 10.77 11.90
CA LEU A 383 -3.64 10.06 11.20
C LEU A 383 -2.44 9.99 12.14
N ASP A 384 -2.06 8.78 12.55
CA ASP A 384 -0.91 8.55 13.43
C ASP A 384 0.19 7.80 12.67
N VAL A 385 1.44 8.12 12.96
CA VAL A 385 2.61 7.32 12.56
C VAL A 385 3.18 6.72 13.83
N VAL A 386 3.08 5.40 13.97
CA VAL A 386 3.21 4.75 15.29
C VAL A 386 4.51 3.99 15.49
N GLY A 387 5.34 3.84 14.46
CA GLY A 387 6.53 2.98 14.48
C GLY A 387 6.30 1.64 13.79
N PHE A 388 7.38 0.93 13.46
CA PHE A 388 7.28 -0.40 12.86
C PHE A 388 6.79 -1.45 13.88
N CYS A 389 5.90 -2.34 13.42
CA CYS A 389 5.41 -3.47 14.21
C CYS A 389 6.25 -4.72 13.92
N PHE A 390 7.12 -5.08 14.86
CA PHE A 390 7.96 -6.28 14.76
C PHE A 390 7.32 -7.48 15.46
N LEU A 391 7.64 -8.67 14.97
CA LEU A 391 7.30 -9.95 15.59
C LEU A 391 8.59 -10.72 15.82
N ASP A 392 8.85 -11.15 17.06
CA ASP A 392 10.07 -11.86 17.45
C ASP A 392 10.01 -13.32 16.99
N LEU A 393 10.41 -13.55 15.75
CA LEU A 393 10.41 -14.86 15.10
C LEU A 393 11.66 -15.68 15.47
N ALA A 394 12.72 -15.02 15.94
CA ALA A 394 13.97 -15.65 16.31
C ALA A 394 13.91 -16.48 17.61
N THR A 395 12.92 -16.24 18.48
CA THR A 395 12.90 -16.78 19.86
C THR A 395 13.02 -18.30 19.94
N ASN A 396 12.38 -19.01 19.00
CA ASN A 396 12.40 -20.48 18.92
C ASN A 396 13.13 -20.99 17.66
N TYR A 397 13.93 -20.13 17.02
CA TYR A 397 14.61 -20.49 15.79
C TYR A 397 15.96 -21.16 16.07
N GLU A 398 16.11 -22.40 15.60
CA GLU A 398 17.37 -23.12 15.62
C GLU A 398 18.06 -23.01 14.25
N PRO A 399 19.15 -22.23 14.12
CA PRO A 399 19.87 -22.09 12.86
C PRO A 399 20.61 -23.39 12.50
N PRO A 400 20.61 -23.80 11.23
CA PRO A 400 21.38 -24.97 10.79
C PRO A 400 22.88 -24.82 11.10
N THR A 401 23.53 -25.88 11.57
CA THR A 401 24.97 -25.89 11.90
C THR A 401 25.84 -25.40 10.74
N ALA A 402 25.51 -25.80 9.51
CA ALA A 402 26.21 -25.35 8.31
C ALA A 402 26.20 -23.83 8.12
N LEU A 403 25.09 -23.16 8.45
CA LEU A 403 24.98 -21.70 8.39
C LEU A 403 25.84 -21.04 9.47
N LEU A 404 25.81 -21.57 10.69
CA LEU A 404 26.64 -21.07 11.80
C LEU A 404 28.13 -21.18 11.50
N ASP A 405 28.57 -22.34 11.01
CA ASP A 405 29.97 -22.59 10.69
C ASP A 405 30.44 -21.68 9.54
N TRP A 406 29.61 -21.51 8.51
CA TRP A 406 29.92 -20.59 7.41
C TRP A 406 30.00 -19.13 7.88
N LEU A 407 29.07 -18.67 8.71
CA LEU A 407 29.10 -17.33 9.30
C LEU A 407 30.39 -17.09 10.09
N ARG A 408 30.80 -18.05 10.93
CA ARG A 408 32.03 -17.99 11.75
C ARG A 408 33.33 -18.02 10.95
N SER A 409 33.31 -18.55 9.73
CA SER A 409 34.51 -18.75 8.91
C SER A 409 35.10 -17.48 8.28
N GLY A 410 34.59 -16.29 8.59
CA GLY A 410 35.10 -15.02 8.04
C GLY A 410 34.24 -13.80 8.38
N ASP A 411 34.34 -12.74 7.58
CA ASP A 411 33.71 -11.44 7.83
C ASP A 411 32.20 -11.39 7.62
N ALA A 412 31.47 -10.62 8.42
CA ALA A 412 30.01 -10.47 8.29
C ALA A 412 29.54 -10.30 6.82
N PRO A 413 28.59 -11.12 6.34
CA PRO A 413 28.18 -11.13 4.95
C PRO A 413 27.20 -10.00 4.60
N ILE A 414 26.98 -9.82 3.30
CA ILE A 414 25.85 -9.07 2.74
C ILE A 414 24.70 -10.04 2.51
N TYR A 415 23.52 -9.75 3.08
CA TYR A 415 22.31 -10.51 2.74
C TYR A 415 21.73 -10.00 1.42
N ILE A 416 21.30 -10.91 0.55
CA ILE A 416 20.67 -10.59 -0.72
C ILE A 416 19.43 -11.47 -0.88
N GLY A 417 18.25 -10.86 -0.97
CA GLY A 417 17.01 -11.60 -1.14
C GLY A 417 15.80 -10.75 -1.53
N PHE A 418 15.07 -11.20 -2.55
CA PHE A 418 13.90 -10.48 -3.08
C PHE A 418 12.57 -11.07 -2.59
N GLY A 419 12.59 -11.89 -1.55
CA GLY A 419 11.39 -12.43 -0.90
C GLY A 419 10.66 -13.46 -1.76
N SER A 420 9.33 -13.48 -1.63
CA SER A 420 8.45 -14.42 -2.36
C SER A 420 8.00 -13.86 -3.71
N LEU A 421 8.85 -13.11 -4.41
CA LEU A 421 8.56 -12.59 -5.74
C LEU A 421 9.12 -13.57 -6.80
N PRO A 422 8.35 -13.91 -7.85
CA PRO A 422 8.88 -14.59 -9.01
C PRO A 422 9.90 -13.65 -9.70
N VAL A 423 11.00 -14.23 -10.17
CA VAL A 423 12.04 -13.53 -10.92
C VAL A 423 12.07 -14.16 -12.31
N GLU A 424 12.07 -13.34 -13.36
CA GLU A 424 11.99 -13.84 -14.75
C GLU A 424 13.25 -14.60 -15.17
N GLU A 425 14.44 -14.05 -14.88
CA GLU A 425 15.74 -14.64 -15.21
C GLU A 425 16.59 -14.85 -13.92
N PRO A 426 16.23 -15.82 -13.04
CA PRO A 426 16.87 -15.97 -11.75
C PRO A 426 18.34 -16.40 -11.84
N GLU A 427 18.73 -17.15 -12.86
CA GLU A 427 20.12 -17.56 -13.12
C GLU A 427 20.98 -16.33 -13.42
N LYS A 428 20.55 -15.48 -14.37
CA LYS A 428 21.26 -14.25 -14.74
C LYS A 428 21.37 -13.27 -13.57
N MET A 429 20.30 -13.11 -12.80
CA MET A 429 20.32 -12.29 -11.59
C MET A 429 21.30 -12.85 -10.55
N THR A 430 21.35 -14.17 -10.38
CA THR A 430 22.31 -14.84 -9.50
C THR A 430 23.75 -14.62 -9.97
N GLU A 431 24.03 -14.70 -11.27
CA GLU A 431 25.36 -14.41 -11.85
C GLU A 431 25.80 -12.97 -11.56
N VAL A 432 24.91 -11.99 -11.77
CA VAL A 432 25.15 -10.58 -11.45
C VAL A 432 25.51 -10.41 -9.96
N ILE A 433 24.76 -11.05 -9.07
CA ILE A 433 24.99 -11.00 -7.62
C ILE A 433 26.37 -11.58 -7.26
N VAL A 434 26.68 -12.79 -7.75
CA VAL A 434 27.93 -13.49 -7.44
C VAL A 434 29.12 -12.72 -7.98
N ARG A 435 29.00 -12.16 -9.19
CA ARG A 435 30.04 -11.35 -9.80
C ARG A 435 30.27 -10.04 -9.05
N ALA A 436 29.21 -9.37 -8.60
CA ALA A 436 29.35 -8.15 -7.82
C ALA A 436 30.02 -8.40 -6.45
N LEU A 437 29.66 -9.50 -5.77
CA LEU A 437 30.31 -9.93 -4.53
C LEU A 437 31.80 -10.22 -4.74
N GLU A 438 32.14 -10.93 -5.82
CA GLU A 438 33.53 -11.20 -6.20
C GLU A 438 34.34 -9.91 -6.43
N LEU A 439 33.82 -9.00 -7.28
CA LEU A 439 34.49 -7.74 -7.62
C LEU A 439 34.65 -6.78 -6.43
N THR A 440 33.80 -6.92 -5.41
CA THR A 440 33.85 -6.10 -4.19
C THR A 440 34.56 -6.80 -3.04
N GLY A 441 35.01 -8.06 -3.22
CA GLY A 441 35.66 -8.87 -2.19
C GLY A 441 34.74 -9.20 -1.00
N GLN A 442 33.42 -9.24 -1.22
CA GLN A 442 32.44 -9.41 -0.15
C GLN A 442 31.92 -10.85 -0.09
N ARG A 443 31.67 -11.34 1.13
CA ARG A 443 30.88 -12.56 1.34
C ARG A 443 29.40 -12.22 1.26
N GLY A 444 28.59 -13.15 0.74
CA GLY A 444 27.16 -12.94 0.57
C GLY A 444 26.32 -14.15 0.98
N ILE A 445 25.14 -13.88 1.54
CA ILE A 445 24.08 -14.87 1.71
C ILE A 445 23.01 -14.57 0.65
N ILE A 446 22.72 -15.54 -0.21
CA ILE A 446 21.64 -15.44 -1.19
C ILE A 446 20.45 -16.22 -0.68
N ASN A 447 19.36 -15.52 -0.39
CA ASN A 447 18.09 -16.16 -0.07
C ASN A 447 17.43 -16.62 -1.37
N LYS A 448 17.23 -17.94 -1.53
CA LYS A 448 16.63 -18.52 -2.73
C LYS A 448 15.21 -17.99 -2.96
N GLY A 449 14.46 -17.81 -1.87
CA GLY A 449 13.07 -17.35 -1.91
C GLY A 449 12.19 -18.19 -2.84
N TRP A 450 11.11 -17.59 -3.34
CA TRP A 450 10.26 -18.24 -4.34
C TRP A 450 10.80 -18.10 -5.78
N GLY A 451 11.64 -17.09 -6.02
CA GLY A 451 12.24 -16.81 -7.31
C GLY A 451 13.37 -17.76 -7.72
N GLY A 452 13.75 -18.74 -6.90
CA GLY A 452 14.74 -19.75 -7.29
C GLY A 452 16.18 -19.22 -7.41
N LEU A 453 16.51 -18.14 -6.69
CA LEU A 453 17.85 -17.57 -6.71
C LEU A 453 18.90 -18.49 -6.09
N GLY A 454 20.17 -18.27 -6.44
CA GLY A 454 21.29 -18.92 -5.76
C GLY A 454 21.60 -20.34 -6.23
N ASN A 455 21.01 -20.77 -7.35
CA ASN A 455 21.41 -21.99 -8.08
C ASN A 455 22.69 -21.68 -8.85
N LEU A 456 23.83 -22.15 -8.32
CA LEU A 456 25.14 -21.95 -8.94
C LEU A 456 25.60 -23.25 -9.61
N ALA A 457 26.14 -23.15 -10.83
CA ALA A 457 26.78 -24.27 -11.50
C ALA A 457 27.98 -24.81 -10.70
N GLU A 458 28.71 -23.92 -10.02
CA GLU A 458 29.81 -24.26 -9.13
C GLU A 458 29.68 -23.55 -7.78
N PRO A 459 29.78 -24.26 -6.65
CA PRO A 459 29.76 -23.64 -5.33
C PRO A 459 30.92 -22.64 -5.15
N LYS A 460 30.61 -21.42 -4.70
CA LYS A 460 31.61 -20.39 -4.36
C LYS A 460 31.72 -20.28 -2.85
N LYS A 461 32.94 -20.41 -2.29
CA LYS A 461 33.15 -20.40 -0.82
C LYS A 461 32.63 -19.14 -0.12
N TYR A 462 32.64 -17.99 -0.81
CA TYR A 462 32.17 -16.70 -0.30
C TYR A 462 30.65 -16.47 -0.48
N VAL A 463 29.91 -17.45 -1.01
CA VAL A 463 28.45 -17.40 -1.16
C VAL A 463 27.81 -18.54 -0.37
N TYR A 464 26.78 -18.23 0.40
CA TYR A 464 25.92 -19.22 1.05
C TYR A 464 24.49 -19.11 0.54
N SER A 465 23.96 -20.19 -0.01
CA SER A 465 22.57 -20.27 -0.46
C SER A 465 21.66 -20.67 0.71
N LEU A 466 20.69 -19.82 1.02
CA LEU A 466 19.80 -19.93 2.17
C LEU A 466 18.35 -20.12 1.70
N ASP A 467 17.60 -21.04 2.30
CA ASP A 467 16.18 -21.21 1.98
C ASP A 467 15.30 -20.23 2.78
N SER A 468 15.33 -20.32 4.12
CA SER A 468 14.59 -19.40 4.98
C SER A 468 15.28 -19.21 6.31
N CYS A 469 15.28 -17.97 6.82
CA CYS A 469 15.78 -17.62 8.13
C CYS A 469 15.04 -16.36 8.62
N PRO A 470 14.65 -16.29 9.90
CA PRO A 470 14.13 -15.07 10.51
C PRO A 470 15.11 -13.90 10.33
N HIS A 471 14.60 -12.76 9.85
CA HIS A 471 15.42 -11.57 9.56
C HIS A 471 15.92 -10.88 10.84
N ASP A 472 15.13 -10.92 11.90
CA ASP A 472 15.50 -10.47 13.25
C ASP A 472 16.68 -11.26 13.83
N TRP A 473 16.88 -12.51 13.42
CA TRP A 473 18.10 -13.26 13.73
C TRP A 473 19.24 -13.00 12.74
N LEU A 474 18.96 -13.05 11.44
CA LEU A 474 20.00 -13.06 10.41
C LEU A 474 20.64 -11.69 10.23
N PHE A 475 19.85 -10.61 10.16
CA PHE A 475 20.36 -9.29 9.79
C PHE A 475 21.27 -8.70 10.86
N LEU A 476 21.10 -9.08 12.12
CA LEU A 476 22.04 -8.75 13.21
C LEU A 476 23.46 -9.30 12.98
N ARG A 477 23.60 -10.29 12.08
CA ARG A 477 24.88 -10.93 11.71
C ARG A 477 25.35 -10.51 10.32
N CYS A 478 24.57 -9.67 9.63
CA CYS A 478 24.93 -9.10 8.34
C CYS A 478 25.54 -7.71 8.53
N LYS A 479 26.36 -7.28 7.58
CA LYS A 479 26.88 -5.90 7.57
C LYS A 479 26.08 -4.95 6.67
N ALA A 480 25.35 -5.49 5.71
CA ALA A 480 24.48 -4.77 4.79
C ALA A 480 23.42 -5.72 4.20
N VAL A 481 22.35 -5.15 3.66
CA VAL A 481 21.25 -5.91 3.06
C VAL A 481 20.88 -5.37 1.68
N VAL A 482 20.57 -6.27 0.75
CA VAL A 482 20.01 -5.97 -0.57
C VAL A 482 18.69 -6.71 -0.71
N HIS A 483 17.60 -6.00 -0.95
CA HIS A 483 16.28 -6.61 -1.03
C HIS A 483 15.31 -5.86 -1.93
N HIS A 484 14.15 -6.45 -2.18
CA HIS A 484 13.14 -5.91 -3.09
C HIS A 484 12.52 -4.59 -2.60
N GLY A 485 12.44 -4.37 -1.28
CA GLY A 485 11.94 -3.11 -0.72
C GLY A 485 10.59 -3.22 -0.03
N GLY A 486 10.09 -4.44 0.25
CA GLY A 486 8.87 -4.59 1.05
C GLY A 486 9.05 -4.02 2.46
N ALA A 487 8.02 -3.31 2.95
CA ALA A 487 8.04 -2.54 4.20
C ALA A 487 8.66 -3.30 5.38
N GLY A 488 8.28 -4.56 5.60
CA GLY A 488 8.80 -5.37 6.71
C GLY A 488 10.28 -5.75 6.57
N THR A 489 10.77 -6.01 5.35
CA THR A 489 12.21 -6.31 5.15
C THR A 489 13.04 -5.04 5.29
N THR A 490 12.55 -3.91 4.76
CA THR A 490 13.15 -2.58 4.97
C THR A 490 13.25 -2.28 6.47
N ALA A 491 12.17 -2.45 7.22
CA ALA A 491 12.14 -2.25 8.67
C ALA A 491 13.16 -3.12 9.40
N ALA A 492 13.22 -4.42 9.08
CA ALA A 492 14.15 -5.35 9.71
C ALA A 492 15.63 -4.99 9.43
N GLY A 493 15.95 -4.60 8.19
CA GLY A 493 17.30 -4.18 7.81
C GLY A 493 17.75 -2.93 8.56
N LEU A 494 16.87 -1.92 8.62
CA LEU A 494 17.13 -0.68 9.33
C LEU A 494 17.23 -0.89 10.85
N LYS A 495 16.35 -1.71 11.46
CA LYS A 495 16.43 -2.08 12.88
C LYS A 495 17.76 -2.76 13.22
N ALA A 496 18.26 -3.60 12.31
CA ALA A 496 19.57 -4.25 12.47
C ALA A 496 20.77 -3.33 12.16
N ALA A 497 20.55 -2.02 12.02
CA ALA A 497 21.56 -1.03 11.65
C ALA A 497 22.32 -1.37 10.35
N CYS A 498 21.68 -2.08 9.42
CA CYS A 498 22.30 -2.44 8.14
C CYS A 498 22.07 -1.33 7.11
N PRO A 499 23.16 -0.78 6.51
CA PRO A 499 23.05 -0.14 5.20
C PRO A 499 22.25 -1.01 4.24
N THR A 500 21.32 -0.39 3.53
CA THR A 500 20.26 -1.11 2.80
C THR A 500 20.22 -0.63 1.35
N THR A 501 20.31 -1.55 0.39
CA THR A 501 20.04 -1.26 -1.04
C THR A 501 18.70 -1.88 -1.43
N ILE A 502 17.84 -1.07 -2.05
CA ILE A 502 16.52 -1.52 -2.50
C ILE A 502 16.52 -1.73 -4.01
N VAL A 503 16.04 -2.89 -4.44
CA VAL A 503 15.88 -3.30 -5.84
C VAL A 503 14.38 -3.44 -6.11
N PRO A 504 13.66 -2.34 -6.43
CA PRO A 504 12.22 -2.40 -6.51
C PRO A 504 11.75 -3.08 -7.79
N PHE A 505 10.74 -3.94 -7.64
CA PHE A 505 10.04 -4.64 -8.71
C PHE A 505 8.74 -3.89 -9.07
N PHE A 506 7.98 -3.45 -8.06
CA PHE A 506 6.68 -2.81 -8.26
C PHE A 506 6.25 -1.97 -7.06
N GLY A 507 5.20 -1.16 -7.26
CA GLY A 507 4.43 -0.55 -6.17
C GLY A 507 5.23 0.23 -5.13
N ASP A 508 4.97 -0.05 -3.85
CA ASP A 508 5.51 0.65 -2.68
C ASP A 508 7.01 0.45 -2.48
N GLN A 509 7.60 -0.56 -3.10
CA GLN A 509 9.04 -0.84 -3.01
C GLN A 509 9.88 0.34 -3.48
N TYR A 510 9.40 1.06 -4.50
CA TYR A 510 10.05 2.29 -4.98
C TYR A 510 9.97 3.39 -3.93
N PHE A 511 8.81 3.56 -3.28
CA PHE A 511 8.66 4.52 -2.19
C PHE A 511 9.68 4.23 -1.09
N TRP A 512 9.78 2.99 -0.62
CA TRP A 512 10.78 2.62 0.40
C TRP A 512 12.21 2.82 -0.06
N GLY A 513 12.51 2.52 -1.33
CA GLY A 513 13.79 2.81 -1.97
C GLY A 513 14.19 4.27 -1.85
N GLU A 514 13.27 5.17 -2.19
CA GLU A 514 13.47 6.62 -2.07
C GLU A 514 13.60 7.07 -0.61
N GLN A 515 12.83 6.49 0.33
CA GLN A 515 12.94 6.85 1.76
C GLN A 515 14.30 6.43 2.35
N VAL A 516 14.77 5.22 2.02
CA VAL A 516 16.09 4.71 2.43
C VAL A 516 17.20 5.57 1.84
N HIS A 517 17.10 5.94 0.56
CA HIS A 517 18.07 6.81 -0.09
C HIS A 517 18.07 8.22 0.50
N GLY A 518 16.89 8.82 0.68
CA GLY A 518 16.71 10.17 1.23
C GLY A 518 17.24 10.32 2.66
N ARG A 519 17.22 9.23 3.46
CA ARG A 519 17.88 9.19 4.78
C ARG A 519 19.38 8.90 4.72
N GLY A 520 19.94 8.62 3.54
CA GLY A 520 21.35 8.33 3.35
C GLY A 520 21.81 7.00 3.96
N VAL A 521 20.88 6.11 4.31
CA VAL A 521 21.16 4.76 4.84
C VAL A 521 21.25 3.71 3.74
N GLY A 522 21.16 4.15 2.48
CA GLY A 522 21.32 3.35 1.28
C GLY A 522 21.59 4.19 0.03
N PRO A 523 22.08 3.57 -1.06
CA PRO A 523 22.17 4.23 -2.35
C PRO A 523 20.77 4.46 -2.94
N ALA A 524 20.71 5.19 -4.07
CA ALA A 524 19.49 5.29 -4.86
C ALA A 524 18.97 3.88 -5.25
N PRO A 525 17.65 3.66 -5.29
CA PRO A 525 17.08 2.37 -5.64
C PRO A 525 17.51 1.93 -7.04
N ILE A 526 17.68 0.62 -7.24
CA ILE A 526 18.03 0.03 -8.53
C ILE A 526 16.81 -0.73 -9.05
N PRO A 527 15.95 -0.14 -9.90
CA PRO A 527 14.82 -0.86 -10.46
C PRO A 527 15.24 -2.20 -11.05
N VAL A 528 14.39 -3.23 -10.96
CA VAL A 528 14.77 -4.58 -11.40
C VAL A 528 15.22 -4.64 -12.86
N ASP A 529 14.58 -3.85 -13.75
CA ASP A 529 14.91 -3.76 -15.18
C ASP A 529 16.30 -3.15 -15.43
N ASP A 530 16.79 -2.44 -14.43
CA ASP A 530 18.04 -1.72 -14.41
C ASP A 530 19.15 -2.49 -13.67
N PHE A 531 18.85 -3.69 -13.15
CA PHE A 531 19.73 -4.46 -12.28
C PHE A 531 20.92 -5.01 -13.06
N SER A 532 22.12 -4.51 -12.74
CA SER A 532 23.36 -4.90 -13.40
C SER A 532 24.51 -5.04 -12.41
N THR A 533 25.58 -5.72 -12.84
CA THR A 533 26.80 -5.91 -12.05
C THR A 533 27.39 -4.57 -11.62
N GLU A 534 27.45 -3.60 -12.53
CA GLU A 534 28.04 -2.28 -12.29
C GLU A 534 27.26 -1.51 -11.23
N LYS A 535 25.92 -1.50 -11.33
CA LYS A 535 25.06 -0.82 -10.35
C LYS A 535 25.11 -1.51 -8.99
N LEU A 536 25.12 -2.84 -8.94
CA LEU A 536 25.24 -3.57 -7.68
C LEU A 536 26.62 -3.39 -7.03
N VAL A 537 27.71 -3.40 -7.81
CA VAL A 537 29.07 -3.10 -7.31
C VAL A 537 29.11 -1.69 -6.72
N TYR A 538 28.52 -0.70 -7.40
CA TYR A 538 28.42 0.66 -6.88
C TYR A 538 27.63 0.70 -5.56
N ALA A 539 26.47 0.06 -5.51
CA ALA A 539 25.63 0.01 -4.31
C ALA A 539 26.34 -0.67 -3.13
N ILE A 540 27.03 -1.78 -3.36
CA ILE A 540 27.84 -2.45 -2.33
C ILE A 540 28.92 -1.50 -1.82
N LYS A 541 29.70 -0.87 -2.71
CA LYS A 541 30.73 0.09 -2.32
C LYS A 541 30.16 1.27 -1.52
N TYR A 542 29.01 1.80 -1.93
CA TYR A 542 28.29 2.84 -1.20
C TYR A 542 27.94 2.38 0.21
N MET A 543 27.34 1.20 0.37
CA MET A 543 26.98 0.64 1.67
C MET A 543 28.19 0.36 2.58
N MET A 544 29.36 0.11 2.00
CA MET A 544 30.61 -0.10 2.75
C MET A 544 31.26 1.22 3.22
N ASP A 545 30.77 2.39 2.78
CA ASP A 545 31.25 3.67 3.29
C ASP A 545 30.91 3.79 4.80
N PRO A 546 31.91 4.02 5.67
CA PRO A 546 31.68 4.14 7.11
C PRO A 546 30.63 5.18 7.50
N ARG A 547 30.46 6.24 6.70
CA ARG A 547 29.44 7.29 6.93
C ARG A 547 28.02 6.76 6.74
N VAL A 548 27.82 5.85 5.79
CA VAL A 548 26.53 5.20 5.55
C VAL A 548 26.20 4.26 6.72
N LYS A 549 27.20 3.50 7.19
CA LYS A 549 27.04 2.66 8.39
C LYS A 549 26.73 3.49 9.63
N LEU A 550 27.38 4.64 9.82
CA LEU A 550 27.10 5.54 10.94
C LEU A 550 25.64 6.00 10.93
N ARG A 551 25.14 6.49 9.78
CA ARG A 551 23.73 6.89 9.64
C ARG A 551 22.75 5.73 9.89
N ALA A 552 23.08 4.52 9.44
CA ALA A 552 22.26 3.35 9.70
C ALA A 552 22.20 3.01 11.21
N VAL A 553 23.31 3.17 11.93
CA VAL A 553 23.36 3.00 13.40
C VAL A 553 22.58 4.10 14.11
N GLU A 554 22.70 5.36 13.69
CA GLU A 554 21.94 6.48 14.25
C GLU A 554 20.43 6.29 14.08
N LEU A 555 19.99 5.87 12.89
CA LEU A 555 18.59 5.57 12.62
C LEU A 555 18.10 4.38 13.45
N ALA A 556 18.86 3.28 13.51
CA ALA A 556 18.51 2.12 14.32
C ALA A 556 18.39 2.48 15.81
N LYS A 557 19.28 3.33 16.33
CA LYS A 557 19.23 3.83 17.70
C LYS A 557 18.01 4.72 17.95
N ALA A 558 17.63 5.55 16.96
CA ALA A 558 16.41 6.33 17.05
C ALA A 558 15.15 5.43 17.10
N MET A 559 15.18 4.33 16.33
CA MET A 559 14.13 3.32 16.30
C MET A 559 14.09 2.41 17.56
N GLU A 560 15.14 2.38 18.37
CA GLU A 560 15.28 1.45 19.51
C GLU A 560 14.19 1.67 20.58
N ASN A 561 13.75 2.92 20.76
CA ASN A 561 12.70 3.27 21.70
C ASN A 561 11.28 3.24 21.08
N GLU A 562 11.15 2.88 19.80
CA GLU A 562 9.86 2.72 19.15
C GLU A 562 9.27 1.34 19.46
N ASP A 563 8.08 1.31 20.06
CA ASP A 563 7.23 0.12 20.09
C ASP A 563 6.00 0.37 19.21
N GLY A 564 6.14 0.08 17.92
CA GLY A 564 5.04 0.25 16.96
C GLY A 564 3.83 -0.62 17.26
N VAL A 565 4.03 -1.77 17.93
CA VAL A 565 2.94 -2.67 18.32
C VAL A 565 2.09 -2.02 19.43
N THR A 566 2.73 -1.52 20.50
CA THR A 566 2.03 -0.70 21.51
C THR A 566 1.45 0.56 20.87
N GLY A 567 2.19 1.23 20.00
CA GLY A 567 1.76 2.44 19.33
C GLY A 567 0.49 2.24 18.51
N ALA A 568 0.38 1.14 17.77
CA ALA A 568 -0.82 0.78 17.02
C ALA A 568 -2.04 0.56 17.93
N VAL A 569 -1.85 -0.15 19.05
CA VAL A 569 -2.90 -0.38 20.06
C VAL A 569 -3.33 0.93 20.74
N LYS A 570 -2.38 1.79 21.10
CA LYS A 570 -2.67 3.13 21.65
C LYS A 570 -3.42 4.01 20.66
N ALA A 571 -3.00 4.01 19.39
CA ALA A 571 -3.72 4.73 18.34
C ALA A 571 -5.15 4.21 18.20
N PHE A 572 -5.36 2.89 18.30
CA PHE A 572 -6.71 2.32 18.31
C PHE A 572 -7.56 2.86 19.44
N TYR A 573 -7.07 2.85 20.68
CA TYR A 573 -7.83 3.39 21.80
C TYR A 573 -8.04 4.90 21.70
N LYS A 574 -7.06 5.66 21.22
CA LYS A 574 -7.17 7.11 20.97
C LYS A 574 -8.36 7.45 20.09
N HIS A 575 -8.66 6.60 19.10
CA HIS A 575 -9.77 6.82 18.17
C HIS A 575 -11.00 5.96 18.44
N PHE A 576 -10.97 5.13 19.50
CA PHE A 576 -12.11 4.31 19.88
C PHE A 576 -13.18 5.21 20.52
N PRO A 577 -14.43 5.19 20.02
CA PRO A 577 -15.48 6.05 20.54
C PRO A 577 -15.90 5.57 21.93
N MET A 578 -15.32 6.18 22.97
CA MET A 578 -15.81 6.06 24.34
C MET A 578 -17.23 6.59 24.39
N LYS A 579 -18.19 5.73 24.77
CA LYS A 579 -19.46 6.26 25.28
C LYS A 579 -19.10 7.00 26.57
N LYS A 580 -19.07 8.34 26.54
CA LYS A 580 -19.23 9.09 27.78
C LYS A 580 -20.51 8.56 28.41
N ILE A 581 -20.37 7.87 29.54
CA ILE A 581 -21.49 7.66 30.45
C ILE A 581 -21.78 9.06 30.98
N GLU A 582 -22.51 9.87 30.21
CA GLU A 582 -23.13 11.06 30.77
C GLU A 582 -24.06 10.56 31.85
N SER A 583 -23.72 10.94 33.08
CA SER A 583 -24.46 10.74 34.31
C SER A 583 -25.95 10.66 34.08
N ALA A 584 -26.50 9.44 34.13
CA ALA A 584 -27.91 9.23 34.42
C ALA A 584 -28.15 9.58 35.90
N SER A 585 -28.03 10.86 36.27
CA SER A 585 -28.37 11.36 37.60
C SER A 585 -28.43 12.90 37.64
N GLN A 586 -29.34 13.49 36.86
CA GLN A 586 -29.97 14.76 37.22
C GLN A 586 -31.44 14.70 36.72
N PRO A 587 -32.45 14.59 37.60
CA PRO A 587 -33.83 14.79 37.16
C PRO A 587 -34.00 16.26 36.75
N GLU A 588 -34.49 16.51 35.54
CA GLU A 588 -34.80 17.87 35.10
C GLU A 588 -35.78 18.55 36.07
N PRO A 589 -35.59 19.84 36.40
CA PRO A 589 -36.56 20.58 37.18
C PRO A 589 -37.81 20.82 36.32
N HIS A 590 -38.94 20.31 36.80
CA HIS A 590 -40.27 20.61 36.29
C HIS A 590 -40.43 22.12 36.03
N ASN A 591 -40.55 22.51 34.76
CA ASN A 591 -40.98 23.84 34.38
C ASN A 591 -42.37 23.74 33.75
N SER A 592 -43.39 23.94 34.58
CA SER A 592 -44.78 24.05 34.14
C SER A 592 -44.97 25.35 33.37
N LYS A 593 -45.09 25.27 32.04
CA LYS A 593 -45.66 26.36 31.25
C LYS A 593 -46.77 25.84 30.34
N ASN A 594 -47.95 26.39 30.60
CA ASN A 594 -49.22 26.19 29.94
C ASN A 594 -49.11 26.23 28.41
N HIS A 595 -49.45 25.13 27.74
CA HIS A 595 -49.89 25.17 26.34
C HIS A 595 -51.40 25.35 26.30
N SER A 596 -51.85 26.56 25.93
CA SER A 596 -53.24 26.80 25.56
C SER A 596 -53.54 26.09 24.23
N ARG A 597 -54.67 25.39 24.22
CA ARG A 597 -55.20 24.65 23.09
C ARG A 597 -55.75 25.64 22.05
N PHE A 598 -55.21 25.64 20.83
CA PHE A 598 -55.93 26.18 19.67
C PHE A 598 -56.79 25.07 19.06
N SER A 599 -58.10 25.19 19.30
CA SER A 599 -59.16 24.32 18.81
C SER A 599 -59.65 24.80 17.45
N ILE A 600 -59.60 23.92 16.45
CA ILE A 600 -60.29 24.08 15.16
C ILE A 600 -61.80 23.91 15.41
N ARG A 601 -62.62 24.92 15.07
CA ARG A 601 -64.06 24.73 14.88
C ARG A 601 -64.54 25.38 13.57
N LYS A 602 -65.11 24.53 12.73
CA LYS A 602 -66.00 24.82 11.61
C LYS A 602 -67.14 25.75 12.02
N CYS A 603 -67.46 26.73 11.18
CA CYS A 603 -68.81 27.27 11.04
C CYS A 603 -69.20 27.25 9.56
N PHE A 604 -70.29 26.54 9.26
CA PHE A 604 -71.08 26.70 8.03
C PHE A 604 -72.33 27.52 8.40
N ARG A 605 -72.77 28.35 7.44
CA ARG A 605 -74.17 28.57 6.97
C ARG A 605 -74.80 29.97 7.16
N LYS A 606 -75.23 30.53 6.00
CA LYS A 606 -76.41 31.36 5.67
C LYS A 606 -76.57 32.73 6.36
N SER A 607 -76.57 33.82 5.57
CA SER A 607 -77.71 34.30 4.77
C SER A 607 -77.21 35.08 3.56
#